data_AF-A0A969LNX7-F1
#
_entry.id   AF-A0A969LNX7-F1
#
_cell.length_a   1.000
_cell.length_b   1.000
_cell.length_c   1.000
_cell.angle_alpha   90.00
_cell.angle_beta   90.00
_cell.angle_gamma   90.00
#
_symmetry.space_group_name_H-M   'P 1'
#
loop_
_entity.id
_entity.type
_entity.pdbx_description
1 polymer ?
#
loop_
_entity_poly.entity_id
_entity_poly.type
_entity_poly.pdbx_seq_one_letter_code
_entity_poly.pdbx_strand_id
1 'polypeptide(L)'
;VPVKLVPFNSPGELADAAEAGAWDIGLIGAEPQRAEKIAFSPAYVEIEATYLVPADSPLKSIADVDRKGVRIAVMGRAAYGLWLERNIKNAELVKSDSLASAAEQFVRDKLEALAGLRPALISDSGNVPGGRILDGRFMAVQQAIGTQRRNSAAAAFLRDFVEEVKASGFVASLTEKHKVRGLSVAPPG
;
A
#
# COMPACT_ATOMS: atom_id res chain seq x y z
N VAL A 1 -7.66 -22.15 21.83
CA VAL A 1 -7.04 -20.99 22.51
C VAL A 1 -7.79 -19.73 22.06
N PRO A 2 -8.13 -18.78 22.95
CA PRO A 2 -8.80 -17.53 22.56
C PRO A 2 -7.84 -16.58 21.81
N VAL A 3 -8.38 -15.74 20.93
CA VAL A 3 -7.60 -14.72 20.21
C VAL A 3 -7.21 -13.59 21.16
N LYS A 4 -5.95 -13.15 21.10
CA LYS A 4 -5.43 -11.97 21.80
C LYS A 4 -4.87 -10.97 20.79
N LEU A 5 -5.40 -9.74 20.81
CA LEU A 5 -4.90 -8.65 19.96
C LEU A 5 -3.70 -7.97 20.62
N VAL A 6 -2.63 -7.77 19.85
CA VAL A 6 -1.40 -7.10 20.29
C VAL A 6 -1.13 -5.92 19.34
N PRO A 7 -1.55 -4.70 19.70
CA PRO A 7 -1.42 -3.53 18.83
C PRO A 7 0.01 -2.97 18.85
N PHE A 8 0.42 -2.38 17.73
CA PHE A 8 1.70 -1.69 17.56
C PHE A 8 1.48 -0.32 16.91
N ASN A 9 2.36 0.64 17.15
CA ASN A 9 2.19 2.00 16.61
C ASN A 9 2.60 2.10 15.14
N SER A 10 3.42 1.16 14.65
CA SER A 10 3.87 1.13 13.27
C SER A 10 4.08 -0.30 12.75
N PRO A 11 4.05 -0.50 11.41
CA PRO A 11 4.43 -1.79 10.81
C PRO A 11 5.85 -2.23 11.16
N GLY A 12 6.79 -1.29 11.35
CA GLY A 12 8.17 -1.60 11.77
C GLY A 12 8.21 -2.26 13.14
N GLU A 13 7.54 -1.67 14.13
CA GLU A 13 7.45 -2.23 15.48
C GLU A 13 6.81 -3.62 15.49
N LEU A 14 5.75 -3.84 14.69
CA LEU A 14 5.13 -5.16 14.55
C LEU A 14 6.14 -6.18 14.02
N ALA A 15 6.91 -5.81 13.00
CA ALA A 15 7.87 -6.70 12.37
C ALA A 15 9.04 -7.05 13.30
N ASP A 16 9.57 -6.09 14.04
CA ASP A 16 10.64 -6.30 15.01
C ASP A 16 10.19 -7.23 16.15
N ALA A 17 8.94 -7.10 16.58
CA ALA A 17 8.35 -7.95 17.61
C ALA A 17 8.16 -9.43 17.20
N ALA A 18 8.27 -9.74 15.89
CA ALA A 18 8.21 -11.11 15.39
C ALA A 18 9.32 -11.98 16.00
N GLU A 19 10.57 -11.49 16.04
CA GLU A 19 11.71 -12.25 16.53
C GLU A 19 11.58 -12.61 18.00
N ALA A 20 11.02 -11.68 18.78
CA ALA A 20 10.74 -11.84 20.20
C ALA A 20 9.54 -12.76 20.49
N GLY A 21 8.76 -13.16 19.48
CA GLY A 21 7.57 -14.00 19.66
C GLY A 21 6.44 -13.30 20.40
N ALA A 22 6.30 -12.00 20.19
CA ALA A 22 5.22 -11.23 20.78
C ALA A 22 3.83 -11.58 20.22
N TRP A 23 3.78 -12.23 19.05
CA TRP A 23 2.56 -12.65 18.36
C TRP A 23 2.78 -13.93 17.54
N ASP A 24 1.72 -14.72 17.37
CA ASP A 24 1.74 -15.96 16.56
C ASP A 24 1.56 -15.68 15.06
N ILE A 25 0.65 -14.76 14.75
CA ILE A 25 0.39 -14.23 13.40
C ILE A 25 0.28 -12.70 13.43
N GLY A 26 0.68 -12.05 12.34
CA GLY A 26 0.61 -10.59 12.18
C GLY A 26 0.09 -10.20 10.80
N LEU A 27 -0.77 -9.18 10.72
CA LEU A 27 -1.28 -8.64 9.46
C LEU A 27 -0.44 -7.43 9.08
N ILE A 28 0.33 -7.53 8.00
CA ILE A 28 1.31 -6.50 7.62
C ILE A 28 1.64 -6.58 6.12
N GLY A 29 2.09 -5.46 5.54
CA GLY A 29 2.64 -5.44 4.19
C GLY A 29 3.86 -6.35 4.05
N ALA A 30 3.82 -7.24 3.06
CA ALA A 30 4.91 -8.13 2.70
C ALA A 30 6.02 -7.33 2.01
N GLU A 31 7.16 -7.22 2.67
CA GLU A 31 8.35 -6.51 2.17
C GLU A 31 9.56 -7.45 2.22
N PRO A 32 10.43 -7.45 1.20
CA PRO A 32 11.59 -8.35 1.15
C PRO A 32 12.50 -8.26 2.39
N GLN A 33 12.70 -7.04 2.92
CA GLN A 33 13.53 -6.82 4.12
C GLN A 33 12.94 -7.50 5.36
N ARG A 34 11.61 -7.60 5.47
CA ARG A 34 10.94 -8.27 6.59
C ARG A 34 10.95 -9.80 6.43
N ALA A 35 11.07 -10.30 5.20
CA ALA A 35 11.03 -11.73 4.89
C ALA A 35 12.24 -12.52 5.46
N GLU A 36 13.29 -11.81 5.89
CA GLU A 36 14.41 -12.40 6.66
C GLU A 36 13.94 -12.95 8.00
N LYS A 37 12.95 -12.31 8.64
CA LYS A 37 12.48 -12.59 9.99
C LYS A 37 11.06 -13.16 10.04
N ILE A 38 10.28 -12.94 8.99
CA ILE A 38 8.87 -13.30 8.89
C ILE A 38 8.65 -14.23 7.70
N ALA A 39 7.94 -15.34 7.91
CA ALA A 39 7.36 -16.13 6.83
C ALA A 39 5.98 -15.54 6.49
N PHE A 40 5.82 -15.05 5.27
CA PHE A 40 4.56 -14.49 4.78
C PHE A 40 3.74 -15.53 4.04
N SER A 41 2.42 -15.48 4.21
CA SER A 41 1.47 -16.03 3.25
C SER A 41 1.56 -15.30 1.91
N PRO A 42 0.93 -15.82 0.84
CA PRO A 42 0.53 -14.99 -0.29
C PRO A 42 -0.27 -13.79 0.20
N ALA A 43 -0.31 -12.73 -0.60
CA ALA A 43 -1.15 -11.60 -0.25
C ALA A 43 -2.63 -12.00 -0.27
N TYR A 44 -3.41 -11.47 0.67
CA TYR A 44 -4.87 -11.58 0.64
C TYR A 44 -5.51 -10.38 -0.06
N VAL A 45 -4.90 -9.19 0.05
CA VAL A 45 -5.27 -7.99 -0.73
C VAL A 45 -4.06 -7.24 -1.22
N GLU A 46 -4.27 -6.51 -2.30
CA GLU A 46 -3.35 -5.54 -2.86
C GLU A 46 -3.91 -4.14 -2.65
N ILE A 47 -3.08 -3.24 -2.11
CA ILE A 47 -3.41 -1.82 -2.04
C ILE A 47 -2.66 -1.12 -3.17
N GLU A 48 -3.41 -0.59 -4.13
CA GLU A 48 -2.83 0.06 -5.30
C GLU A 48 -2.17 1.39 -4.94
N ALA A 49 -0.97 1.62 -5.47
CA ALA A 49 -0.36 2.94 -5.50
C ALA A 49 -0.57 3.57 -6.89
N THR A 50 -1.13 4.77 -6.90
CA THR A 50 -1.49 5.50 -8.12
C THR A 50 -1.32 7.01 -7.90
N TYR A 51 -1.83 7.83 -8.80
CA TYR A 51 -1.74 9.29 -8.75
C TYR A 51 -3.11 9.94 -8.68
N LEU A 52 -3.23 10.98 -7.85
CA LEU A 52 -4.27 11.99 -7.94
C LEU A 52 -3.72 13.17 -8.76
N VAL A 53 -4.50 13.66 -9.72
CA VAL A 53 -4.15 14.80 -10.56
C VAL A 53 -5.23 15.88 -10.51
N PRO A 54 -4.90 17.16 -10.76
CA PRO A 54 -5.89 18.23 -10.86
C PRO A 54 -6.93 17.99 -11.97
N ALA A 55 -8.08 18.65 -11.89
CA ALA A 55 -9.20 18.48 -12.84
C ALA A 55 -8.77 18.64 -14.30
N ASP A 56 -8.08 19.75 -14.60
CA ASP A 56 -7.63 20.12 -15.94
C ASP A 56 -6.26 19.53 -16.30
N SER A 57 -5.78 18.55 -15.53
CA SER A 57 -4.48 17.95 -15.77
C SER A 57 -4.43 17.26 -17.15
N PRO A 58 -3.36 17.50 -17.94
CA PRO A 58 -3.15 16.80 -19.21
C PRO A 58 -2.75 15.33 -19.01
N LEU A 59 -2.44 14.91 -17.79
CA LEU A 59 -2.10 13.53 -17.44
C LEU A 59 -3.36 12.66 -17.49
N LYS A 60 -3.36 11.66 -18.38
CA LYS A 60 -4.50 10.76 -18.60
C LYS A 60 -4.25 9.34 -18.09
N SER A 61 -2.99 8.94 -17.99
CA SER A 61 -2.57 7.60 -17.58
C SER A 61 -1.32 7.64 -16.69
N ILE A 62 -1.08 6.56 -15.94
CA ILE A 62 0.13 6.38 -15.12
C ILE A 62 1.41 6.58 -15.95
N ALA A 63 1.41 6.12 -17.21
CA ALA A 63 2.55 6.23 -18.12
C ALA A 63 2.85 7.68 -18.56
N ASP A 64 1.90 8.61 -18.41
CA ASP A 64 2.12 10.03 -18.72
C ASP A 64 2.92 10.76 -17.64
N VAL A 65 3.03 10.18 -16.44
CA VAL A 65 3.52 10.87 -15.25
C VAL A 65 5.05 11.02 -15.26
N ASP A 66 5.79 10.02 -15.75
CA ASP A 66 7.26 10.10 -15.82
C ASP A 66 7.74 10.93 -17.02
N ARG A 67 7.51 12.24 -16.98
CA ARG A 67 7.89 13.19 -18.02
C ARG A 67 8.57 14.42 -17.44
N LYS A 68 9.47 15.01 -18.24
CA LYS A 68 10.13 16.27 -17.90
C LYS A 68 9.08 17.37 -17.66
N GLY A 69 9.22 18.08 -16.55
CA GLY A 69 8.31 19.17 -16.15
C GLY A 69 7.10 18.71 -15.33
N VAL A 70 6.93 17.40 -15.08
CA VAL A 70 5.95 16.89 -14.11
C VAL A 70 6.61 16.82 -12.73
N ARG A 71 5.98 17.42 -11.73
CA ARG A 71 6.37 17.31 -10.32
C ARG A 71 5.36 16.45 -9.56
N ILE A 72 5.88 15.49 -8.81
CA ILE A 72 5.10 14.47 -8.11
C ILE A 72 5.28 14.67 -6.61
N ALA A 73 4.24 15.11 -5.90
CA ALA A 73 4.20 15.08 -4.44
C ALA A 73 4.17 13.64 -3.94
N VAL A 74 5.01 13.31 -2.94
CA VAL A 74 5.06 11.95 -2.39
C VAL A 74 5.60 11.94 -0.95
N MET A 75 5.08 11.05 -0.11
CA MET A 75 5.73 10.73 1.17
C MET A 75 6.97 9.87 0.89
N GLY A 76 8.17 10.43 1.09
CA GLY A 76 9.41 9.80 0.61
C GLY A 76 9.71 8.43 1.23
N ARG A 77 9.42 8.26 2.52
CA ARG A 77 9.72 7.02 3.27
C ARG A 77 8.67 5.92 3.16
N ALA A 78 7.57 6.16 2.46
CA ALA A 78 6.58 5.13 2.20
C ALA A 78 7.10 4.13 1.14
N ALA A 79 6.61 2.89 1.16
CA ALA A 79 7.02 1.86 0.21
C ALA A 79 6.89 2.31 -1.26
N TYR A 80 5.82 3.05 -1.59
CA TYR A 80 5.62 3.61 -2.93
C TYR A 80 6.51 4.82 -3.24
N GLY A 81 6.90 5.60 -2.24
CA GLY A 81 7.87 6.69 -2.41
C GLY A 81 9.27 6.17 -2.76
N LEU A 82 9.71 5.13 -2.04
CA LEU A 82 10.97 4.43 -2.33
C LEU A 82 10.95 3.72 -3.69
N TRP A 83 9.79 3.20 -4.11
CA TRP A 83 9.65 2.64 -5.44
C TRP A 83 9.76 3.72 -6.52
N LEU A 84 9.08 4.86 -6.35
CA LEU A 84 9.14 5.97 -7.31
C LEU A 84 10.56 6.49 -7.49
N GLU A 85 11.32 6.63 -6.40
CA GLU A 85 12.73 7.04 -6.46
C GLU A 85 13.61 6.12 -7.32
N ARG A 86 13.26 4.83 -7.41
CA ARG A 86 14.01 3.86 -8.23
C ARG A 86 13.52 3.77 -9.68
N ASN A 87 12.30 4.23 -9.96
CA ASN A 87 11.61 3.94 -11.22
C ASN A 87 11.23 5.19 -12.03
N ILE A 88 11.08 6.35 -11.40
CA ILE A 88 10.89 7.64 -12.08
C ILE A 88 12.25 8.14 -12.58
N LYS A 89 12.32 8.52 -13.86
CA LYS A 89 13.56 8.91 -14.52
C LYS A 89 13.56 10.37 -15.00
N ASN A 90 12.39 10.90 -15.32
CA ASN A 90 12.22 12.17 -16.02
C ASN A 90 11.40 13.19 -15.21
N ALA A 91 10.43 12.73 -14.41
CA ALA A 91 9.67 13.60 -13.51
C ALA A 91 10.46 13.92 -12.23
N GLU A 92 10.09 15.02 -11.59
CA GLU A 92 10.68 15.46 -10.33
C GLU A 92 9.86 14.91 -9.15
N LEU A 93 10.53 14.27 -8.18
CA LEU A 93 9.89 13.85 -6.94
C LEU A 93 10.02 14.94 -5.88
N VAL A 94 8.89 15.51 -5.48
CA VAL A 94 8.79 16.46 -4.38
C VAL A 94 8.44 15.68 -3.11
N LYS A 95 9.47 15.31 -2.35
CA LYS A 95 9.35 14.45 -1.18
C LYS A 95 8.93 15.23 0.07
N SER A 96 8.03 14.62 0.84
CA SER A 96 7.53 15.10 2.13
C SER A 96 7.67 14.03 3.22
N ASP A 97 7.65 14.43 4.49
CA ASP A 97 7.87 13.55 5.65
C ASP A 97 6.60 12.81 6.11
N SER A 98 5.41 13.29 5.73
CA SER A 98 4.12 12.67 6.06
C SER A 98 3.15 12.69 4.88
N LEU A 99 2.10 11.85 4.96
CA LEU A 99 1.00 11.85 3.99
C LEU A 99 0.30 13.21 3.91
N ALA A 100 -0.01 13.79 5.07
CA ALA A 100 -0.68 15.09 5.15
C ALA A 100 0.16 16.20 4.48
N SER A 101 1.46 16.27 4.80
CA SER A 101 2.34 17.27 4.18
C SER A 101 2.48 17.09 2.67
N ALA A 102 2.46 15.85 2.15
CA ALA A 102 2.52 15.60 0.71
C ALA A 102 1.26 16.11 0.01
N ALA A 103 0.07 15.84 0.58
CA ALA A 103 -1.20 16.32 0.07
C ALA A 103 -1.32 17.85 0.14
N GLU A 104 -0.92 18.47 1.25
CA GLU A 104 -0.88 19.92 1.41
C GLU A 104 0.05 20.57 0.38
N GLN A 105 1.25 20.00 0.18
CA GLN A 105 2.23 20.48 -0.79
C GLN A 105 1.71 20.37 -2.22
N PHE A 106 1.05 19.26 -2.57
CA PHE A 106 0.40 19.08 -3.87
C PHE A 106 -0.56 20.22 -4.20
N VAL A 107 -1.43 20.59 -3.24
CA VAL A 107 -2.42 21.67 -3.42
C VAL A 107 -1.75 23.04 -3.42
N ARG A 108 -0.91 23.33 -2.41
CA ARG A 108 -0.27 24.64 -2.21
C ARG A 108 0.62 25.03 -3.38
N ASP A 109 1.47 24.10 -3.83
CA ASP A 109 2.49 24.37 -4.85
C ASP A 109 1.98 24.05 -6.27
N LYS A 110 0.68 23.70 -6.39
CA LYS A 110 -0.01 23.35 -7.63
C LYS A 110 0.77 22.32 -8.45
N LEU A 111 1.17 21.23 -7.79
CA LEU A 111 1.97 20.19 -8.41
C LEU A 111 1.12 19.36 -9.38
N GLU A 112 1.77 18.69 -10.32
CA GLU A 112 1.09 18.04 -11.44
C GLU A 112 0.47 16.68 -11.02
N ALA A 113 1.04 16.02 -10.02
CA ALA A 113 0.52 14.77 -9.46
C ALA A 113 0.81 14.62 -7.95
N LEU A 114 -0.09 13.94 -7.23
CA LEU A 114 0.13 13.42 -5.89
C LEU A 114 0.16 11.89 -5.96
N ALA A 115 1.29 11.29 -5.57
CA ALA A 115 1.43 9.85 -5.47
C ALA A 115 1.01 9.33 -4.09
N GLY A 116 0.18 8.28 -4.07
CA GLY A 116 -0.29 7.69 -2.83
C GLY A 116 -1.01 6.37 -3.04
N LEU A 117 -1.36 5.74 -1.92
CA LEU A 117 -2.25 4.58 -1.95
C LEU A 117 -3.66 5.04 -2.31
N ARG A 118 -4.33 4.32 -3.20
CA ARG A 118 -5.67 4.67 -3.70
C ARG A 118 -6.69 5.00 -2.58
N PRO A 119 -6.75 4.29 -1.43
CA PRO A 119 -7.66 4.67 -0.34
C PRO A 119 -7.39 6.08 0.23
N ALA A 120 -6.11 6.44 0.41
CA ALA A 120 -5.73 7.77 0.89
C ALA A 120 -6.04 8.84 -0.16
N LEU A 121 -5.75 8.57 -1.43
CA LEU A 121 -6.06 9.50 -2.53
C LEU A 121 -7.56 9.74 -2.71
N ILE A 122 -8.42 8.74 -2.41
CA ILE A 122 -9.88 8.92 -2.40
C ILE A 122 -10.32 9.86 -1.28
N SER A 123 -9.62 9.86 -0.15
CA SER A 123 -9.85 10.84 0.92
C SER A 123 -9.35 12.23 0.49
N ASP A 124 -8.14 12.30 -0.07
CA ASP A 124 -7.50 13.55 -0.46
C ASP A 124 -8.20 14.24 -1.64
N SER A 125 -8.86 13.49 -2.53
CA SER A 125 -9.62 14.06 -3.65
C SER A 125 -10.77 14.95 -3.20
N GLY A 126 -11.29 14.77 -1.98
CA GLY A 126 -12.26 15.69 -1.37
C GLY A 126 -11.73 17.12 -1.20
N ASN A 127 -10.41 17.28 -1.09
CA ASN A 127 -9.74 18.59 -0.96
C ASN A 127 -9.25 19.16 -2.29
N VAL A 128 -9.48 18.46 -3.40
CA VAL A 128 -9.00 18.82 -4.75
C VAL A 128 -10.22 18.88 -5.67
N PRO A 129 -10.92 20.02 -5.77
CA PRO A 129 -12.12 20.14 -6.57
C PRO A 129 -11.91 19.67 -8.02
N GLY A 130 -12.72 18.71 -8.47
CA GLY A 130 -12.63 18.11 -9.80
C GLY A 130 -11.41 17.21 -10.02
N GLY A 131 -10.60 16.96 -8.99
CA GLY A 131 -9.43 16.10 -9.06
C GLY A 131 -9.77 14.67 -9.49
N ARG A 132 -8.86 14.07 -10.25
CA ARG A 132 -9.05 12.73 -10.83
C ARG A 132 -7.96 11.80 -10.33
N ILE A 133 -8.36 10.64 -9.82
CA ILE A 133 -7.41 9.55 -9.57
C ILE A 133 -7.21 8.83 -10.89
N LEU A 134 -5.95 8.68 -11.33
CA LEU A 134 -5.65 7.99 -12.57
C LEU A 134 -6.00 6.50 -12.46
N ASP A 135 -6.52 5.96 -13.56
CA ASP A 135 -6.80 4.53 -13.68
C ASP A 135 -5.50 3.72 -13.69
N GLY A 136 -5.57 2.50 -13.15
CA GLY A 136 -4.41 1.63 -12.96
C GLY A 136 -3.54 2.01 -11.76
N ARG A 137 -2.33 1.46 -11.76
CA ARG A 137 -1.36 1.54 -10.67
C ARG A 137 0.07 1.47 -11.21
N PHE A 138 1.02 2.07 -10.51
CA PHE A 138 2.45 1.87 -10.80
C PHE A 138 3.08 0.78 -9.91
N MET A 139 2.47 0.48 -8.76
CA MET A 139 2.77 -0.69 -7.94
C MET A 139 1.58 -1.05 -7.06
N ALA A 140 1.67 -2.19 -6.38
CA ALA A 140 0.74 -2.60 -5.35
C ALA A 140 1.50 -2.99 -4.08
N VAL A 141 0.98 -2.56 -2.92
CA VAL A 141 1.44 -3.04 -1.62
C VAL A 141 0.70 -4.34 -1.32
N GLN A 142 1.46 -5.42 -1.21
CA GLN A 142 0.97 -6.76 -0.91
C GLN A 142 0.68 -6.87 0.59
N GLN A 143 -0.58 -7.00 0.99
CA GLN A 143 -0.94 -7.26 2.40
C GLN A 143 -1.02 -8.77 2.63
N ALA A 144 -0.23 -9.26 3.58
CA ALA A 144 -0.12 -10.69 3.88
C ALA A 144 -0.25 -10.96 5.38
N ILE A 145 -0.42 -12.23 5.72
CA ILE A 145 -0.34 -12.71 7.09
C ILE A 145 1.07 -13.25 7.31
N GLY A 146 1.77 -12.72 8.28
CA GLY A 146 3.09 -13.16 8.70
C GLY A 146 3.03 -14.08 9.90
N THR A 147 4.00 -15.00 10.00
CA THR A 147 4.39 -15.71 11.22
C THR A 147 5.91 -15.67 11.36
N GLN A 148 6.45 -16.08 12.50
CA GLN A 148 7.91 -16.21 12.65
C GLN A 148 8.50 -17.09 11.56
N ARG A 149 9.63 -16.66 10.96
CA ARG A 149 10.25 -17.38 9.83
C ARG A 149 10.53 -18.86 10.10
N ARG A 150 10.83 -19.21 11.36
CA ARG A 150 11.11 -20.57 11.82
C ARG A 150 9.85 -21.45 11.98
N ASN A 151 8.66 -20.86 12.02
CA ASN A 151 7.40 -21.59 12.23
C ASN A 151 6.84 -22.07 10.89
N SER A 152 7.46 -23.11 10.33
CA SER A 152 7.09 -23.68 9.02
C SER A 152 5.66 -24.24 8.99
N ALA A 153 5.19 -24.81 10.11
CA ALA A 153 3.83 -25.34 10.22
C ALA A 153 2.78 -24.23 10.10
N ALA A 154 2.94 -23.12 10.84
CA ALA A 154 2.04 -21.98 10.71
C ALA A 154 2.14 -21.33 9.33
N ALA A 155 3.34 -21.23 8.75
CA ALA A 155 3.51 -20.67 7.41
C ALA A 155 2.77 -21.49 6.33
N ALA A 156 2.84 -22.82 6.41
CA ALA A 156 2.10 -23.70 5.51
C ALA A 156 0.58 -23.55 5.66
N PHE A 157 0.10 -23.56 6.91
CA PHE A 157 -1.32 -23.33 7.20
C PHE A 157 -1.80 -21.98 6.67
N LEU A 158 -1.06 -20.89 6.92
CA LEU A 158 -1.43 -19.55 6.50
C LEU A 158 -1.49 -19.39 4.99
N ARG A 159 -0.58 -20.05 4.25
CA ARG A 159 -0.64 -20.07 2.78
C ARG A 159 -1.95 -20.70 2.31
N ASP A 160 -2.24 -21.91 2.78
CA ASP A 160 -3.42 -22.66 2.32
C ASP A 160 -4.71 -21.94 2.73
N PHE A 161 -4.76 -21.41 3.95
CA PHE A 161 -5.87 -20.60 4.45
C PHE A 161 -6.11 -19.36 3.59
N VAL A 162 -5.06 -18.59 3.26
CA VAL A 162 -5.20 -17.36 2.46
C VAL A 162 -5.73 -17.65 1.06
N GLU A 163 -5.24 -18.70 0.41
CA GLU A 163 -5.77 -19.10 -0.90
C GLU A 163 -7.24 -19.53 -0.82
N GLU A 164 -7.63 -20.28 0.21
CA GLU A 164 -9.03 -20.68 0.42
C GLU A 164 -9.96 -19.46 0.65
N VAL A 165 -9.57 -18.51 1.51
CA VAL A 165 -10.42 -17.34 1.81
C VAL A 165 -10.49 -16.34 0.66
N LYS A 166 -9.45 -16.29 -0.20
CA LYS A 166 -9.51 -15.53 -1.46
C LYS A 166 -10.49 -16.20 -2.43
N ALA A 167 -10.31 -17.51 -2.67
CA ALA A 167 -11.10 -18.27 -3.65
C ALA A 167 -12.60 -18.35 -3.29
N SER A 168 -12.92 -18.43 -2.00
CA SER A 168 -14.31 -18.46 -1.50
C SER A 168 -15.05 -17.11 -1.60
N GLY A 169 -14.37 -16.03 -1.97
CA GLY A 169 -14.94 -14.68 -1.98
C GLY A 169 -15.08 -14.05 -0.60
N PHE A 170 -14.61 -14.70 0.47
CA PHE A 170 -14.67 -14.17 1.83
C PHE A 170 -13.98 -12.81 1.96
N VAL A 171 -12.76 -12.68 1.42
CA VAL A 171 -12.00 -11.41 1.45
C VAL A 171 -12.74 -10.30 0.70
N ALA A 172 -13.31 -10.62 -0.47
CA ALA A 172 -14.11 -9.66 -1.24
C ALA A 172 -15.35 -9.20 -0.45
N SER A 173 -16.06 -10.14 0.18
CA SER A 173 -17.26 -9.84 0.98
C SER A 173 -16.97 -8.93 2.18
N LEU A 174 -15.84 -9.12 2.86
CA LEU A 174 -15.43 -8.27 3.98
C LEU A 174 -15.04 -6.87 3.50
N THR A 175 -14.34 -6.79 2.38
CA THR A 175 -13.98 -5.52 1.74
C THR A 175 -15.23 -4.68 1.44
N GLU A 176 -16.24 -5.32 0.84
CA GLU A 176 -17.52 -4.69 0.51
C GLU A 176 -18.30 -4.30 1.78
N LYS A 177 -18.44 -5.23 2.74
CA LYS A 177 -19.12 -5.00 4.02
C LYS A 177 -18.55 -3.80 4.78
N HIS A 178 -17.22 -3.65 4.78
CA HIS A 178 -16.53 -2.56 5.45
C HIS A 178 -16.32 -1.32 4.55
N LYS A 179 -16.85 -1.34 3.31
CA LYS A 179 -16.79 -0.25 2.34
C LYS A 179 -15.36 0.24 2.09
N VAL A 180 -14.39 -0.67 2.13
CA VAL A 180 -12.99 -0.31 1.92
C VAL A 180 -12.78 -0.09 0.42
N ARG A 181 -12.45 1.15 0.04
CA ARG A 181 -12.23 1.53 -1.35
C ARG A 181 -10.75 1.61 -1.65
N GLY A 182 -10.36 1.18 -2.85
CA GLY A 182 -8.97 1.28 -3.33
C GLY A 182 -8.06 0.10 -2.97
N LEU A 183 -8.64 -1.06 -2.72
CA LEU A 183 -7.94 -2.33 -2.61
C LEU A 183 -8.62 -3.39 -3.47
N SER A 184 -7.86 -4.37 -3.90
CA SER A 184 -8.34 -5.52 -4.66
C SER A 184 -7.93 -6.81 -3.97
N VAL A 185 -8.71 -7.88 -4.14
CA VAL A 185 -8.25 -9.23 -3.74
C VAL A 185 -7.01 -9.56 -4.56
N ALA A 186 -5.96 -10.04 -3.89
CA ALA A 186 -4.73 -10.41 -4.58
C ALA A 186 -4.95 -11.63 -5.49
N PRO A 187 -4.21 -11.77 -6.61
CA PRO A 187 -4.30 -12.98 -7.43
C PRO A 187 -3.81 -14.23 -6.67
N PRO A 188 -4.11 -15.45 -7.16
CA PRO A 188 -3.52 -16.67 -6.62
C PRO A 188 -1.98 -16.64 -6.69
N GLY A 189 -1.29 -17.16 -5.67
CA GLY A 189 0.19 -17.16 -5.62
C GLY A 189 0.80 -17.98 -4.51
#